data_AF-A0A354Q9V9-F1
#
_entry.id   AF-A0A354Q9V9-F1
#
_cell.length_a   1.000
_cell.length_b   1.000
_cell.length_c   1.000
_cell.angle_alpha   90.00
_cell.angle_beta   90.00
_cell.angle_gamma   90.00
#
_symmetry.space_group_name_H-M   'P 1'
#
loop_
_entity.id
_entity.type
_entity.pdbx_description
1 polymer ?
#
loop_
_entity_poly.entity_id
_entity_poly.type
_entity_poly.pdbx_seq_one_letter_code
_entity_poly.pdbx_strand_id
1 'polypeptide(L)' 'IFYFTDGEKWVGEFREDAPWVRTWFDRDGNIIAKWGNGVKLK' A
#
# COMPACT_ATOMS: atom_id res chain seq x y z
N ILE A 1 -1.86 -8.62 -3.10
CA ILE A 1 -0.67 -8.30 -2.28
C ILE A 1 0.52 -8.29 -3.22
N PHE A 2 1.29 -7.21 -3.22
CA PHE A 2 2.49 -7.06 -4.04
C PHE A 2 3.73 -7.07 -3.15
N TYR A 3 4.76 -7.78 -3.58
CA TYR A 3 6.05 -7.86 -2.90
C TYR A 3 7.07 -7.16 -3.78
N PHE A 4 7.82 -6.22 -3.20
CA PHE A 4 8.91 -5.55 -3.86
C PHE A 4 10.23 -6.27 -3.53
N THR A 5 11.21 -6.14 -4.42
CA THR A 5 12.54 -6.75 -4.23
C THR A 5 13.28 -6.21 -3.01
N ASP A 6 12.88 -5.04 -2.50
CA ASP A 6 13.43 -4.42 -1.28
C ASP A 6 12.87 -5.04 0.03
N GLY A 7 11.95 -6.00 -0.07
CA GLY A 7 11.29 -6.62 1.09
C GLY A 7 10.07 -5.85 1.59
N GLU A 8 9.83 -4.66 1.06
CA GLU A 8 8.57 -3.95 1.23
C GLU A 8 7.42 -4.76 0.63
N LYS A 9 6.26 -4.71 1.30
CA LYS A 9 5.03 -5.28 0.76
C LYS A 9 3.93 -4.25 0.75
N TRP A 10 3.09 -4.37 -0.26
CA TRP A 10 1.97 -3.48 -0.42
C TRP A 10 0.66 -4.28 -0.56
N VAL A 11 -0.31 -3.95 0.28
CA VAL A 11 -1.61 -4.62 0.37
C VAL A 11 -2.68 -3.60 0.03
N GLY A 12 -3.52 -3.91 -0.96
CA GLY A 12 -4.61 -3.03 -1.32
C GLY A 12 -5.47 -3.55 -2.44
N GLU A 13 -6.58 -2.86 -2.64
CA GLU A 13 -7.51 -3.06 -3.74
C GLU A 13 -7.32 -1.95 -4.77
N PHE A 14 -7.21 -2.35 -6.03
CA PHE A 14 -7.31 -1.44 -7.17
C PHE A 14 -8.77 -1.38 -7.62
N ARG A 15 -9.28 -0.17 -7.84
CA ARG A 15 -10.55 0.06 -8.53
C ARG A 15 -10.31 1.08 -9.63
N GLU A 16 -10.84 0.80 -10.82
CA GLU A 16 -10.79 1.74 -11.95
C GLU A 16 -9.36 2.16 -12.33
N ASP A 17 -8.44 1.19 -12.37
CA ASP A 17 -7.01 1.40 -12.63
C ASP A 17 -6.30 2.34 -11.63
N ALA A 18 -7.00 2.73 -10.57
CA ALA A 18 -6.51 3.56 -9.49
C ALA A 18 -6.42 2.75 -8.18
N PRO A 19 -5.40 3.01 -7.36
CA PRO A 19 -5.26 2.36 -6.06
C PRO A 19 -6.24 2.96 -5.05
N TRP A 20 -7.25 2.18 -4.63
CA TRP A 20 -8.36 2.67 -3.80
C TRP A 20 -8.00 2.69 -2.31
N VAL A 21 -7.70 1.53 -1.73
CA VAL A 21 -7.23 1.41 -0.34
C VAL A 21 -5.87 0.74 -0.35
N ARG A 22 -4.86 1.43 0.18
CA ARG A 22 -3.46 0.97 0.23
C ARG A 22 -3.01 0.92 1.68
N THR A 23 -2.39 -0.17 2.10
CA THR A 23 -1.50 -0.17 3.26
C THR A 23 -0.13 -0.64 2.79
N TRP A 24 0.86 0.25 2.93
CA TRP A 24 2.25 -0.03 2.61
C TRP A 24 2.98 -0.37 3.87
N PHE A 25 3.67 -1.49 3.81
CA PHE A 25 4.47 -2.02 4.89
C PHE A 25 5.93 -1.99 4.49
N ASP A 26 6.79 -1.59 5.43
CA ASP A 26 8.21 -1.81 5.31
C ASP A 26 8.55 -3.31 5.41
N ARG A 27 9.85 -3.62 5.27
CA ARG A 27 10.40 -4.97 5.41
C ARG A 27 10.15 -5.61 6.79
N ASP A 28 9.97 -4.78 7.83
CA ASP A 28 9.78 -5.20 9.22
C ASP A 28 8.28 -5.38 9.54
N GLY A 29 7.39 -5.05 8.58
CA GLY A 29 5.94 -5.16 8.72
C GLY A 29 5.27 -3.93 9.34
N ASN A 30 5.99 -2.82 9.52
CA ASN A 30 5.41 -1.57 9.99
C ASN A 30 4.71 -0.83 8.87
N ILE A 31 3.60 -0.17 9.19
CA ILE A 31 2.85 0.62 8.22
C ILE A 31 3.56 1.95 7.99
N ILE A 32 4.09 2.15 6.79
CA ILE A 32 4.77 3.39 6.39
C ILE A 32 3.86 4.36 5.63
N ALA A 33 2.80 3.84 5.02
CA ALA A 33 1.80 4.67 4.34
C ALA A 33 0.44 3.98 4.28
N LYS A 34 -0.62 4.76 4.53
CA LYS A 34 -1.99 4.38 4.21
C LYS A 34 -2.52 5.27 3.10
N TRP A 35 -3.35 4.72 2.22
CA TRP A 35 -4.11 5.50 1.26
C TRP A 35 -5.57 5.05 1.32
N GLY A 36 -6.48 6.01 1.23
CA GLY A 36 -7.91 5.78 1.15
C GLY A 36 -8.51 6.64 0.05
N ASN A 37 -9.33 6.04 -0.81
CA ASN A 37 -9.93 6.67 -1.99
C ASN A 37 -8.89 7.37 -2.89
N GLY A 38 -7.71 6.76 -3.06
CA GLY A 38 -6.62 7.34 -3.86
C GLY A 38 -5.84 8.47 -3.20
N VAL A 39 -6.19 8.88 -1.97
CA VAL A 39 -5.49 9.94 -1.21
C VAL A 39 -4.60 9.33 -0.14
N LYS A 40 -3.35 9.81 -0.02
CA LYS A 40 -2.46 9.40 1.08
C LYS A 40 -3.07 9.89 2.39
N LEU A 41 -3.44 8.95 3.25
CA LEU A 41 -3.86 9.23 4.61
C LEU A 41 -2.58 9.54 5.40
N LYS A 42 -2.49 10.78 5.89
CA LYS A 42 -1.41 11.25 6.75
C LYS A 42 -1.65 10.81 8.19
#